data_AF-A0A9D2A0U6-F1
#
_entry.id   AF-A0A9D2A0U6-F1
#
_cell.length_a   1.000
_cell.length_b   1.000
_cell.length_c   1.000
_cell.angle_alpha   90.00
_cell.angle_beta   90.00
_cell.angle_gamma   90.00
#
_symmetry.space_group_name_H-M   'P 1'
#
loop_
_entity.id
_entity.type
_entity.pdbx_description
1 polymer ?
#
loop_
_entity_poly.entity_id
_entity_poly.type
_entity_poly.pdbx_seq_one_letter_code
_entity_poly.pdbx_strand_id
1 'polypeptide(L)'
;MTTEQIIITVLAVALAAALVFAVVMCAKYRAEKNRRTSGSRYAEEVIVKDGVRYSADPSVERGGAANVSHAEGDFVLAAGKTYRAQKDGELLPGTYTLLASNDAAHTFKLRVGGLVRNFSHGDTIVLKDGEEICAVSGSVILR
;
A
#
# COMPACT_ATOMS: atom_id res chain seq x y z
N MET A 1 34.25 43.62 -32.47
CA MET A 1 34.33 42.45 -31.58
C MET A 1 35.50 41.60 -32.07
N THR A 2 36.52 41.39 -31.25
CA THR A 2 37.70 40.61 -31.66
C THR A 2 37.37 39.12 -31.67
N THR A 3 38.11 38.32 -32.45
CA THR A 3 37.91 36.86 -32.56
C THR A 3 37.92 36.18 -31.18
N GLU A 4 38.78 36.65 -30.27
CA GLU A 4 38.85 36.18 -28.89
C GLU A 4 37.56 36.44 -28.10
N GLN A 5 36.96 37.62 -28.25
CA GLN A 5 35.69 37.95 -27.61
C GLN A 5 34.53 37.08 -28.11
N ILE A 6 34.55 36.72 -29.40
CA ILE A 6 33.55 35.81 -30.00
C ILE A 6 33.70 34.40 -29.41
N ILE A 7 34.92 33.89 -29.27
CA ILE A 7 35.18 32.57 -28.69
C ILE A 7 34.73 32.53 -27.22
N ILE A 8 35.08 33.55 -26.44
CA ILE A 8 34.71 33.62 -25.01
C ILE A 8 33.19 33.68 -24.83
N THR A 9 32.49 34.46 -25.66
CA THR A 9 31.03 34.57 -25.57
C THR A 9 30.32 33.27 -25.95
N VAL A 10 30.78 32.59 -27.01
CA VAL A 10 30.25 31.28 -27.40
C VAL A 10 30.48 30.24 -26.30
N LEU A 11 31.68 30.22 -25.71
CA LEU A 11 32.01 29.31 -24.61
C LEU A 11 31.14 29.57 -23.37
N ALA A 12 30.92 30.83 -23.02
CA ALA A 12 30.08 31.21 -21.88
C ALA A 12 28.62 30.78 -22.06
N VAL A 13 28.06 30.94 -23.27
CA VAL A 13 26.70 30.50 -23.58
C VAL A 13 26.58 28.97 -23.54
N ALA A 14 27.57 28.24 -24.08
CA ALA A 14 27.59 26.78 -24.02
C ALA A 14 27.65 26.27 -22.57
N LEU A 15 28.45 26.90 -21.73
CA LEU A 15 28.61 26.53 -20.32
C LEU A 15 27.34 26.83 -19.50
N ALA A 16 26.67 27.95 -19.77
CA ALA A 16 25.37 28.26 -19.18
C ALA A 16 24.30 27.22 -19.56
N ALA A 17 24.23 26.82 -20.84
CA ALA A 17 23.29 25.80 -21.30
C ALA A 17 23.56 24.43 -20.65
N ALA A 18 24.84 24.03 -20.54
CA ALA A 18 25.25 22.80 -19.87
C ALA A 18 24.87 22.80 -18.38
N LEU A 19 25.02 23.94 -17.69
CA LEU A 19 24.66 24.07 -16.28
C LEU A 19 23.14 23.94 -16.07
N VAL A 20 22.33 24.59 -16.90
CA VAL A 20 20.87 24.46 -16.85
C VAL A 20 20.44 22.99 -17.09
N PHE A 21 21.04 22.33 -18.08
CA PHE A 21 20.76 20.92 -18.35
C PHE A 21 21.12 20.03 -17.16
N ALA A 22 22.28 20.22 -16.55
CA ALA A 22 22.72 19.47 -15.37
C ALA A 22 21.78 19.65 -14.17
N VAL A 23 21.29 20.87 -13.92
CA VAL A 23 20.32 21.16 -12.86
C VAL A 23 19.00 20.43 -13.10
N VAL A 24 18.48 20.44 -14.34
CA VAL A 24 17.25 19.72 -14.71
C VAL A 24 17.43 18.21 -14.55
N MET A 25 18.57 17.66 -14.98
CA MET A 25 18.91 16.25 -14.81
C MET A 25 19.00 15.86 -13.34
N CYS A 26 19.67 16.66 -12.51
CA CYS A 26 19.72 16.44 -11.05
C CYS A 26 18.34 16.52 -10.40
N ALA A 27 17.48 17.46 -10.81
CA ALA A 27 16.12 17.58 -10.29
C ALA A 27 15.27 16.36 -10.65
N LYS A 28 15.32 15.91 -11.91
CA LYS A 28 14.65 14.68 -12.38
C LYS A 28 15.19 13.44 -11.67
N TYR A 29 16.50 13.31 -11.54
CA TYR A 29 17.12 12.19 -10.82
C TYR A 29 16.78 12.17 -9.33
N ARG A 30 16.71 13.33 -8.66
CA ARG A 30 16.24 13.43 -7.27
C ARG A 30 14.75 13.13 -7.14
N ALA A 31 13.92 13.60 -8.06
CA ALA A 31 12.49 13.28 -8.08
C ALA A 31 12.28 11.77 -8.27
N GLU A 32 13.06 11.13 -9.15
CA GLU A 32 12.97 9.70 -9.39
C GLU A 32 13.61 8.87 -8.28
N LYS A 33 14.71 9.33 -7.68
CA LYS A 33 15.28 8.73 -6.47
C LYS A 33 14.33 8.86 -5.30
N ASN A 34 13.61 9.97 -5.13
CA ASN A 34 12.58 10.10 -4.11
C ASN A 34 11.41 9.15 -4.41
N ARG A 35 11.01 8.96 -5.67
CA ARG A 35 10.03 7.92 -6.05
C ARG A 35 10.52 6.50 -5.75
N ARG A 36 11.81 6.21 -5.94
CA ARG A 36 12.41 4.89 -5.63
C ARG A 36 12.70 4.69 -4.15
N THR A 37 12.99 5.76 -3.40
CA THR A 37 13.21 5.73 -1.93
C THR A 37 11.89 5.73 -1.16
N SER A 38 10.83 6.32 -1.74
CA SER A 38 9.44 6.09 -1.37
C SER A 38 8.89 4.75 -1.88
N GLY A 39 9.70 3.96 -2.60
CA GLY A 39 9.29 2.74 -3.29
C GLY A 39 10.16 1.51 -3.00
N SER A 40 10.74 1.39 -1.80
CA SER A 40 11.42 0.14 -1.42
C SER A 40 11.52 -0.08 0.09
N ARG A 41 10.37 -0.31 0.69
CA ARG A 41 10.06 -1.33 1.70
C ARG A 41 8.54 -1.34 1.74
N TYR A 42 7.93 -2.47 2.07
CA TYR A 42 6.49 -2.64 2.26
C TYR A 42 5.67 -3.12 1.05
N ALA A 43 4.99 -4.23 1.35
CA ALA A 43 3.75 -4.75 0.83
C ALA A 43 3.70 -5.21 -0.64
N GLU A 44 3.51 -6.53 -0.74
CA GLU A 44 2.95 -7.29 -1.85
C GLU A 44 1.84 -6.48 -2.56
N GLU A 45 1.99 -6.30 -3.88
CA GLU A 45 1.22 -5.35 -4.69
C GLU A 45 -0.25 -5.75 -4.74
N VAL A 46 -1.11 -4.96 -4.08
CA VAL A 46 -2.56 -5.13 -4.13
C VAL A 46 -3.06 -4.61 -5.47
N ILE A 47 -3.60 -5.49 -6.30
CA ILE A 47 -4.16 -5.11 -7.59
C ILE A 47 -5.66 -4.88 -7.41
N VAL A 48 -6.09 -3.62 -7.49
CA VAL A 48 -7.52 -3.27 -7.53
C VAL A 48 -7.94 -3.13 -9.00
N LYS A 49 -8.82 -4.02 -9.47
CA LYS A 49 -9.36 -3.98 -10.83
C LYS A 49 -10.88 -3.94 -10.76
N ASP A 50 -11.51 -3.00 -11.48
CA ASP A 50 -12.96 -2.84 -11.56
C ASP A 50 -13.69 -2.73 -10.20
N GLY A 51 -13.04 -2.10 -9.20
CA GLY A 51 -13.57 -1.93 -7.84
C GLY A 51 -13.48 -3.17 -6.94
N VAL A 52 -12.70 -4.19 -7.35
CA VAL A 52 -12.51 -5.44 -6.60
C VAL A 52 -11.03 -5.63 -6.27
N ARG A 53 -10.75 -6.04 -5.03
CA ARG A 53 -9.37 -6.28 -4.53
C ARG A 53 -8.92 -7.71 -4.86
N TYR A 54 -7.78 -7.83 -5.54
CA TYR A 54 -7.08 -9.09 -5.78
C TYR A 54 -5.79 -9.13 -4.97
N SER A 55 -5.58 -10.22 -4.22
CA SER A 55 -4.31 -10.48 -3.53
C SER A 55 -3.29 -11.06 -4.52
N ALA A 56 -2.12 -10.45 -4.64
CA ALA A 56 -1.03 -10.97 -5.47
C ALA A 56 -0.20 -11.98 -4.66
N ASP A 57 -0.59 -13.27 -4.71
CA ASP A 57 0.11 -14.44 -4.15
C ASP A 57 0.30 -14.45 -2.61
N PRO A 58 0.11 -15.58 -1.88
CA PRO A 58 0.24 -15.62 -0.43
C PRO A 58 1.60 -16.23 -0.06
N SER A 59 2.65 -15.41 0.04
CA SER A 59 3.94 -15.88 0.59
C SER A 59 4.09 -15.51 2.07
N VAL A 60 3.32 -16.17 2.94
CA VAL A 60 3.42 -16.04 4.40
C VAL A 60 4.58 -16.88 4.93
N GLU A 61 5.82 -16.44 4.70
CA GLU A 61 6.94 -16.78 5.57
C GLU A 61 7.95 -15.63 5.63
N ARG A 62 7.91 -14.86 6.72
CA ARG A 62 9.09 -14.08 7.13
C ARG A 62 9.14 -13.85 8.65
N GLY A 63 9.80 -14.78 9.34
CA GLY A 63 10.67 -14.49 10.47
C GLY A 63 10.03 -13.91 11.74
N GLY A 64 9.30 -14.74 12.48
CA GLY A 64 9.43 -14.87 13.94
C GLY A 64 9.11 -13.70 14.88
N ALA A 65 8.75 -12.52 14.39
CA ALA A 65 8.29 -11.41 15.24
C ALA A 65 7.22 -10.60 14.50
N ALA A 66 5.97 -10.74 14.96
CA ALA A 66 4.84 -9.98 14.47
C ALA A 66 5.00 -8.51 14.89
N ASN A 67 5.57 -7.70 14.01
CA ASN A 67 5.45 -6.25 14.11
C ASN A 67 4.22 -5.85 13.29
N VAL A 68 3.10 -5.64 13.98
CA VAL A 68 1.87 -5.09 13.39
C VAL A 68 2.15 -3.64 12.98
N SER A 69 2.66 -3.46 11.77
CA SER A 69 2.71 -2.16 11.10
C SER A 69 1.54 -2.08 10.13
N HIS A 70 0.72 -1.03 10.29
CA HIS A 70 -0.33 -0.70 9.33
C HIS A 70 0.33 -0.40 7.99
N ALA A 71 0.10 -1.26 7.00
CA ALA A 71 0.54 -1.01 5.63
C ALA A 71 -0.54 -0.20 4.91
N GLU A 72 -0.12 0.64 3.95
CA GLU A 72 -1.05 1.35 3.07
C GLU A 72 -1.91 0.32 2.31
N GLY A 73 -3.24 0.40 2.45
CA GLY A 73 -4.18 -0.56 1.88
C GLY A 73 -4.75 -1.61 2.85
N ASP A 74 -4.36 -1.59 4.13
CA ASP A 74 -5.01 -2.36 5.18
C ASP A 74 -6.35 -1.72 5.60
N PHE A 75 -7.36 -2.55 5.89
CA PHE A 75 -8.64 -2.09 6.42
C PHE A 75 -8.83 -2.55 7.86
N VAL A 76 -9.12 -1.62 8.79
CA VAL A 76 -9.34 -1.98 10.20
C VAL A 76 -10.82 -2.18 10.45
N LEU A 77 -11.20 -3.42 10.76
CA LEU A 77 -12.50 -3.76 11.32
C LEU A 77 -12.50 -3.40 12.80
N ALA A 78 -13.15 -2.28 13.15
CA ALA A 78 -13.38 -1.93 14.54
C ALA A 78 -14.31 -2.94 15.22
N ALA A 79 -13.97 -3.34 16.45
CA ALA A 79 -14.79 -4.25 17.24
C ALA A 79 -16.24 -3.73 17.38
N GLY A 80 -17.22 -4.60 17.07
CA GLY A 80 -18.65 -4.29 17.17
C GLY A 80 -19.22 -3.43 16.05
N LYS A 81 -18.40 -2.85 15.17
CA LYS A 81 -18.89 -2.14 13.96
C LYS A 81 -19.10 -3.16 12.84
N THR A 82 -20.26 -3.06 12.18
CA THR A 82 -20.56 -3.86 10.99
C THR A 82 -20.21 -3.04 9.76
N TYR A 83 -19.48 -3.66 8.84
CA TYR A 83 -19.09 -3.09 7.56
C TYR A 83 -19.71 -3.91 6.44
N ARG A 84 -20.07 -3.24 5.35
CA ARG A 84 -20.62 -3.87 4.16
C ARG A 84 -19.61 -3.76 3.03
N ALA A 85 -19.26 -4.88 2.43
CA ALA A 85 -18.39 -4.93 1.28
C ALA A 85 -19.16 -4.41 0.05
N GLN A 86 -18.74 -3.29 -0.52
CA GLN A 86 -19.35 -2.68 -1.70
C GLN A 86 -18.28 -2.05 -2.58
N LYS A 87 -18.44 -2.14 -3.91
CA LYS A 87 -17.46 -1.56 -4.87
C LYS A 87 -17.25 -0.06 -4.69
N ASP A 88 -18.30 0.64 -4.27
CA ASP A 88 -18.28 2.10 -4.01
C ASP A 88 -18.35 2.43 -2.50
N GLY A 89 -18.07 1.45 -1.64
CA GLY A 89 -18.20 1.57 -0.17
C GLY A 89 -16.88 1.80 0.57
N GLU A 90 -16.98 1.92 1.90
CA GLU A 90 -15.82 2.03 2.80
C GLU A 90 -14.93 0.76 2.75
N LEU A 91 -15.56 -0.41 2.57
CA LEU A 91 -14.90 -1.70 2.44
C LEU A 91 -15.17 -2.27 1.05
N LEU A 92 -14.12 -2.59 0.30
CA LEU A 92 -14.25 -3.17 -1.04
C LEU A 92 -14.51 -4.69 -0.97
N PRO A 93 -15.25 -5.27 -1.92
CA PRO A 93 -15.30 -6.72 -2.07
C PRO A 93 -13.97 -7.27 -2.58
N GLY A 94 -13.65 -8.50 -2.20
CA GLY A 94 -12.39 -9.15 -2.58
C GLY A 94 -11.87 -10.13 -1.55
N THR A 95 -10.64 -10.59 -1.79
CA THR A 95 -9.92 -11.51 -0.89
C THR A 95 -9.07 -10.71 0.09
N TYR A 96 -9.12 -11.11 1.36
CA TYR A 96 -8.38 -10.49 2.45
C TYR A 96 -7.77 -11.55 3.35
N THR A 97 -6.59 -11.26 3.86
CA THR A 97 -5.92 -11.94 4.97
C THR A 97 -6.33 -11.27 6.26
N LEU A 98 -6.76 -12.08 7.23
CA LEU A 98 -7.22 -11.64 8.54
C LEU A 98 -6.03 -11.59 9.50
N LEU A 99 -5.69 -10.41 9.97
CA LEU A 99 -4.62 -10.21 10.95
C LEU A 99 -5.22 -9.75 12.27
N ALA A 100 -4.87 -10.43 13.35
CA ALA A 100 -5.22 -9.99 14.70
C ALA A 100 -4.59 -8.61 14.98
N SER A 101 -5.37 -7.68 15.54
CA SER A 101 -4.86 -6.36 15.94
C SER A 101 -4.01 -6.39 17.21
N ASN A 102 -4.02 -7.51 17.94
CA ASN A 102 -3.24 -7.73 19.15
C ASN A 102 -2.44 -9.03 18.99
N ASP A 103 -1.11 -8.95 19.16
CA ASP A 103 -0.20 -10.09 19.01
C ASP A 103 -0.49 -11.25 19.97
N ALA A 104 -1.13 -10.98 21.12
CA ALA A 104 -1.50 -12.03 22.06
C ALA A 104 -2.74 -12.85 21.62
N ALA A 105 -3.54 -12.33 20.68
CA ALA A 105 -4.79 -12.94 20.24
C ALA A 105 -4.57 -13.72 18.93
N HIS A 106 -4.18 -14.98 19.03
CA HIS A 106 -4.03 -15.85 17.85
C HIS A 106 -5.36 -16.24 17.19
N THR A 107 -6.49 -16.09 17.91
CA THR A 107 -7.83 -16.39 17.41
C THR A 107 -8.82 -15.26 17.74
N PHE A 108 -9.78 -15.04 16.86
CA PHE A 108 -10.81 -14.01 17.00
C PHE A 108 -12.11 -14.44 16.31
N LYS A 109 -13.21 -13.79 16.66
CA LYS A 109 -14.56 -14.06 16.14
C LYS A 109 -14.97 -12.99 15.16
N LEU A 110 -15.37 -13.41 13.96
CA LEU A 110 -15.98 -12.54 12.97
C LEU A 110 -17.40 -13.01 12.70
N ARG A 111 -18.33 -12.06 12.59
CA ARG A 111 -19.66 -12.31 12.02
C ARG A 111 -19.58 -11.99 10.53
N VAL A 112 -19.85 -12.97 9.69
CA VAL A 112 -19.81 -12.85 8.24
C VAL A 112 -21.05 -13.52 7.68
N GLY A 113 -21.81 -12.82 6.84
CA GLY A 113 -23.06 -13.36 6.28
C GLY A 113 -24.09 -13.76 7.35
N GLY A 114 -24.12 -13.03 8.47
CA GLY A 114 -25.03 -13.30 9.60
C GLY A 114 -24.57 -14.38 10.59
N LEU A 115 -23.50 -15.12 10.30
CA LEU A 115 -23.00 -16.20 11.16
C LEU A 115 -21.69 -15.81 11.84
N VAL A 116 -21.57 -16.11 13.14
CA VAL A 116 -20.33 -15.91 13.89
C VAL A 116 -19.44 -17.13 13.72
N ARG A 117 -18.22 -16.92 13.21
CA ARG A 117 -17.21 -17.95 13.01
C ARG A 117 -15.91 -17.56 13.72
N ASN A 118 -15.17 -18.55 14.17
CA ASN A 118 -13.82 -18.37 14.69
C ASN A 118 -12.83 -18.35 13.52
N PHE A 119 -11.88 -17.42 13.57
CA PHE A 119 -10.77 -17.27 12.65
C PHE A 119 -9.47 -17.16 13.42
N SER A 120 -8.37 -17.54 12.78
CA SER A 120 -7.01 -17.41 13.30
C SER A 120 -6.26 -16.30 12.55
N HIS A 121 -5.19 -15.80 13.17
CA HIS A 121 -4.29 -14.87 12.51
C HIS A 121 -3.69 -15.52 11.25
N GLY A 122 -3.75 -14.82 10.12
CA GLY A 122 -3.30 -15.29 8.81
C GLY A 122 -4.36 -16.01 7.98
N ASP A 123 -5.56 -16.25 8.52
CA ASP A 123 -6.65 -16.86 7.76
C ASP A 123 -7.09 -15.97 6.60
N THR A 124 -7.49 -16.57 5.48
CA THR A 124 -8.03 -15.84 4.33
C THR A 124 -9.55 -15.83 4.35
N ILE A 125 -10.14 -14.70 3.98
CA ILE A 125 -11.57 -14.55 3.75
C ILE A 125 -11.84 -13.93 2.39
N VAL A 126 -12.93 -14.34 1.76
CA VAL A 126 -13.45 -13.72 0.53
C VAL A 126 -14.76 -13.04 0.87
N LEU A 127 -14.84 -11.74 0.60
CA LEU A 127 -16.02 -10.92 0.80
C LEU A 127 -16.67 -10.63 -0.56
N LYS A 128 -17.91 -11.06 -0.72
CA LYS A 128 -18.71 -10.76 -1.92
C LYS A 128 -19.32 -9.36 -1.82
N ASP A 129 -19.67 -8.79 -2.98
CA ASP A 129 -20.41 -7.54 -3.04
C ASP A 129 -21.75 -7.67 -2.29
N GLY A 130 -22.02 -6.71 -1.41
CA GLY A 130 -23.18 -6.68 -0.52
C GLY A 130 -23.04 -7.48 0.77
N GLU A 131 -21.96 -8.25 0.97
CA GLU A 131 -21.74 -9.07 2.16
C GLU A 131 -21.37 -8.22 3.38
N GLU A 132 -21.88 -8.59 4.55
CA GLU A 132 -21.59 -7.90 5.81
C GLU A 132 -20.55 -8.68 6.63
N ILE A 133 -19.63 -7.92 7.21
CA ILE A 133 -18.60 -8.40 8.13
C ILE A 133 -18.55 -7.54 9.40
N CYS A 134 -18.40 -8.17 10.55
CA CYS A 134 -18.28 -7.50 11.84
C CYS A 134 -17.27 -8.23 12.71
N ALA A 135 -16.34 -7.51 13.32
CA ALA A 135 -15.39 -8.08 14.27
C ALA A 135 -16.03 -8.16 15.66
N VAL A 136 -16.28 -9.37 16.17
CA VAL A 136 -17.12 -9.59 17.36
C VAL A 136 -16.31 -9.59 18.65
N SER A 137 -15.12 -10.21 18.65
CA SER A 137 -14.31 -10.39 19.86
C SER A 137 -13.18 -9.38 20.05
N GLY A 138 -12.89 -8.55 19.04
CA GLY A 138 -11.79 -7.61 19.04
C GLY A 138 -11.57 -7.03 17.65
N SER A 139 -10.77 -5.97 17.53
CA SER A 139 -10.46 -5.36 16.23
C SER A 139 -9.58 -6.30 15.39
N VAL A 140 -9.83 -6.32 14.08
CA VAL A 140 -9.14 -7.19 13.11
C VAL A 140 -8.72 -6.35 11.92
N ILE A 141 -7.54 -6.63 11.37
CA ILE A 141 -7.02 -5.96 10.18
C ILE A 141 -7.27 -6.88 8.98
N LEU A 142 -7.81 -6.33 7.90
CA LEU A 142 -7.95 -6.99 6.60
C LEU A 142 -6.83 -6.51 5.69
N ARG A 143 -6.08 -7.46 5.12
CA ARG A 143 -4.98 -7.22 4.18
C ARG A 143 -5.16 -7.98 2.88
#